data_AF-A0A0M6ZND6-F1
#
_entry.id   AF-A0A0M6ZND6-F1
#
_cell.length_a   1.000
_cell.length_b   1.000
_cell.length_c   1.000
_cell.angle_alpha   90.00
_cell.angle_beta   90.00
_cell.angle_gamma   90.00
#
_symmetry.space_group_name_H-M   'P 1'
#
loop_
_entity.id
_entity.type
_entity.pdbx_description
1 polymer ?
#
loop_
_entity_poly.entity_id
_entity_poly.type
_entity_poly.pdbx_seq_one_letter_code
_entity_poly.pdbx_strand_id
1 'polypeptide(L)'
;MPTRVFSSSRRTASGLLFTIGLAHFVLLAPVSSQAFATDPGRFGAMTCQQLWYVEQKTLAEGRVCLKSTRAKRAFSRADRCISSSEAILPKKTQDYLTQLRNAARSRSCAGY
;
A
#
# COMPACT_ATOMS: atom_id res chain seq x y z
N MET A 1 18.48 25.18 -37.12
CA MET A 1 19.74 24.53 -36.70
C MET A 1 19.55 23.02 -36.80
N PRO A 2 20.54 22.29 -37.37
CA PRO A 2 20.33 20.98 -37.98
C PRO A 2 20.27 19.81 -37.00
N THR A 3 19.43 18.86 -37.36
CA THR A 3 19.33 17.48 -36.90
C THR A 3 20.65 16.72 -37.09
N ARG A 4 21.13 16.03 -36.05
CA ARG A 4 22.17 15.00 -36.20
C ARG A 4 21.54 13.63 -36.06
N VAL A 5 21.29 13.03 -37.23
CA VAL A 5 21.15 11.60 -37.43
C VAL A 5 22.53 10.98 -37.25
N PHE A 6 22.70 10.02 -36.33
CA PHE A 6 23.87 9.15 -36.32
C PHE A 6 23.40 7.71 -36.52
N SER A 7 23.51 7.29 -37.78
CA SER A 7 23.45 5.91 -38.23
C SER A 7 24.77 5.23 -37.88
N SER A 8 24.74 4.07 -37.22
CA SER A 8 25.81 3.09 -37.35
C SER A 8 25.25 1.69 -37.28
N SER A 9 25.01 1.18 -38.48
CA SER A 9 24.85 -0.23 -38.79
C SER A 9 26.06 -1.02 -38.29
N ARG A 10 25.83 -2.10 -37.53
CA ARG A 10 26.73 -3.24 -37.48
C ARG A 10 25.90 -4.52 -37.64
N ARG A 11 25.90 -5.01 -38.88
CA ARG A 11 25.56 -6.38 -39.21
C ARG A 11 26.62 -7.29 -38.59
N THR A 12 26.19 -8.34 -37.91
CA THR A 12 26.80 -9.67 -38.03
C THR A 12 25.79 -10.68 -37.50
N ALA A 13 25.18 -11.39 -38.44
CA ALA A 13 24.51 -12.64 -38.17
C ALA A 13 25.54 -13.66 -37.65
N SER A 14 25.20 -14.38 -36.59
CA SER A 14 25.73 -15.72 -36.38
C SER A 14 24.77 -16.44 -35.45
N GLY A 15 24.02 -17.38 -36.02
CA GLY A 15 23.17 -18.26 -35.26
C GLY A 15 24.00 -19.20 -34.40
N LEU A 16 23.50 -19.52 -33.21
CA LEU A 16 23.67 -20.85 -32.67
C LEU A 16 22.50 -21.14 -31.73
N LEU A 17 21.70 -22.10 -32.17
CA LEU A 17 20.70 -22.82 -31.41
C LEU A 17 21.33 -23.29 -30.09
N PHE A 18 20.79 -22.83 -28.96
CA PHE A 18 20.89 -23.54 -27.70
C PHE A 18 19.48 -23.76 -27.16
N THR A 19 18.88 -24.84 -27.64
CA THR A 19 17.76 -25.52 -26.99
C THR A 19 18.28 -26.13 -25.69
N ILE A 20 17.97 -25.51 -24.55
CA ILE A 20 17.92 -26.20 -23.26
C ILE A 20 16.60 -25.81 -22.61
N GLY A 21 15.68 -26.77 -22.60
CA GLY A 21 14.48 -26.68 -21.80
C GLY A 21 14.85 -26.60 -20.33
N LEU A 22 14.29 -25.61 -19.65
CA LEU A 22 14.16 -25.62 -18.20
C LEU A 22 12.83 -24.96 -17.86
N ALA A 23 11.80 -25.80 -17.73
CA ALA A 23 10.54 -25.41 -17.11
C ALA A 23 10.82 -25.02 -15.66
N HIS A 24 11.01 -23.74 -15.36
CA HIS A 24 11.14 -23.27 -13.99
C HIS A 24 10.22 -22.08 -13.74
N PHE A 25 9.20 -22.40 -12.95
CA PHE A 25 8.56 -21.53 -11.98
C PHE A 25 7.84 -20.29 -12.53
N VAL A 26 6.53 -20.45 -12.66
CA VAL A 26 5.55 -19.38 -12.45
C VAL A 26 5.93 -18.67 -11.14
N LEU A 27 6.51 -17.48 -11.25
CA LEU A 27 6.60 -16.54 -10.14
C LEU A 27 5.17 -16.09 -9.84
N LEU A 28 4.48 -16.85 -8.98
CA LEU A 28 3.40 -16.29 -8.18
C LEU A 28 4.06 -15.22 -7.30
N ALA A 29 4.04 -13.98 -7.75
CA ALA A 29 4.32 -12.86 -6.87
C ALA A 29 3.28 -12.93 -5.73
N PRO A 30 3.70 -13.01 -4.45
CA PRO A 30 2.77 -12.79 -3.37
C PRO A 30 2.30 -11.34 -3.47
N VAL A 31 1.06 -11.16 -3.93
CA VAL A 31 0.44 -9.85 -4.01
C VAL A 31 0.23 -9.33 -2.59
N SER A 32 0.86 -8.19 -2.33
CA SER A 32 0.63 -7.26 -1.23
C SER A 32 1.06 -7.71 0.17
N SER A 33 2.36 -7.54 0.45
CA SER A 33 2.73 -7.01 1.76
C SER A 33 2.18 -5.59 1.85
N GLN A 34 1.02 -5.42 2.49
CA GLN A 34 0.56 -4.11 2.94
C GLN A 34 1.62 -3.58 3.91
N ALA A 35 2.49 -2.73 3.38
CA ALA A 35 3.52 -2.04 4.16
C ALA A 35 2.80 -0.96 4.96
N PHE A 36 2.46 -1.27 6.20
CA PHE A 36 1.95 -0.25 7.12
C PHE A 36 3.02 0.83 7.25
N ALA A 37 2.64 2.08 6.99
CA ALA A 37 3.56 3.21 7.08
C ALA A 37 4.09 3.46 8.51
N THR A 38 3.52 2.80 9.52
CA THR A 38 3.90 2.95 10.93
C THR A 38 3.95 1.59 11.61
N ASP A 39 5.07 1.31 12.28
CA ASP A 39 5.24 0.11 13.09
C ASP A 39 4.33 0.13 14.33
N PRO A 40 3.58 -0.96 14.63
CA PRO A 40 2.67 -1.00 15.77
C PRO A 40 3.36 -0.82 17.12
N GLY A 41 4.66 -1.16 17.24
CA GLY A 41 5.44 -0.91 18.45
C GLY A 41 5.60 0.58 18.78
N ARG A 42 5.37 1.48 17.81
CA ARG A 42 5.46 2.93 18.01
C ARG A 42 4.16 3.59 18.43
N PHE A 43 3.02 2.88 18.40
CA PHE A 43 1.71 3.46 18.73
C PHE A 43 1.65 4.11 20.12
N GLY A 44 2.34 3.51 21.11
CA GLY A 44 2.39 4.05 22.47
C GLY A 44 2.97 5.47 22.55
N ALA A 45 3.92 5.79 21.67
CA ALA A 45 4.59 7.09 21.64
C ALA A 45 3.89 8.13 20.74
N MET A 46 2.87 7.74 19.97
CA MET A 46 2.18 8.65 19.04
C MET A 46 1.14 9.51 19.75
N THR A 47 0.89 10.74 19.31
CA THR A 47 -0.22 11.54 19.84
C THR A 47 -1.59 10.97 19.41
N CYS A 48 -2.68 11.32 20.10
CA CYS A 48 -4.02 10.90 19.69
C CYS A 48 -4.35 11.32 18.24
N GLN A 49 -3.88 12.50 17.83
CA GLN A 49 -4.04 13.00 16.47
C GLN A 49 -3.27 12.13 15.45
N GLN A 50 -2.08 11.68 15.81
CA GLN A 50 -1.27 10.81 14.96
C GLN A 50 -1.89 9.42 14.83
N LEU A 51 -2.39 8.83 15.93
CA LEU A 51 -3.14 7.58 15.88
C LEU A 51 -4.35 7.73 14.94
N TRP A 52 -5.15 8.79 15.14
CA TRP A 52 -6.30 9.10 14.29
C TRP A 52 -5.93 9.13 12.81
N TYR A 53 -4.85 9.83 12.48
CA TYR A 53 -4.39 9.93 11.11
C TYR A 53 -3.98 8.57 10.53
N VAL A 54 -3.24 7.76 11.28
CA VAL A 54 -2.79 6.43 10.84
C VAL A 54 -3.98 5.49 10.61
N GLU A 55 -4.99 5.50 11.48
CA GLU A 55 -6.21 4.72 11.28
C GLU A 55 -6.92 5.13 9.97
N GLN A 56 -7.21 6.43 9.82
CA GLN A 56 -7.95 6.90 8.65
C GLN A 56 -7.16 6.68 7.35
N LYS A 57 -5.83 6.81 7.38
CA LYS A 57 -4.95 6.48 6.26
C LYS A 57 -5.04 5.00 5.90
N THR A 58 -4.96 4.11 6.89
CA THR A 58 -5.03 2.66 6.68
C THR A 58 -6.38 2.24 6.10
N LEU A 59 -7.48 2.84 6.58
CA LEU A 59 -8.81 2.62 6.01
C LEU A 59 -8.92 3.12 4.56
N ALA A 60 -8.36 4.30 4.26
CA ALA A 60 -8.37 4.88 2.92
C ALA A 60 -7.56 4.05 1.92
N GLU A 61 -6.34 3.61 2.29
CA GLU A 61 -5.50 2.71 1.48
C GLU A 61 -6.17 1.35 1.27
N GLY A 62 -6.88 0.87 2.30
CA GLY A 62 -7.72 -0.32 2.23
C GLY A 62 -9.03 -0.14 1.44
N ARG A 63 -9.26 1.03 0.85
CA ARG A 63 -10.46 1.40 0.08
C ARG A 63 -11.78 1.27 0.87
N VAL A 64 -11.72 1.44 2.19
CA VAL A 64 -12.89 1.50 3.06
C VAL A 64 -13.48 2.91 3.03
N CYS A 65 -14.80 3.02 2.91
CA CYS A 65 -15.47 4.31 2.87
C CYS A 65 -15.39 5.02 4.22
N LEU A 66 -14.64 6.13 4.26
CA LEU A 66 -14.46 6.95 5.46
C LEU A 66 -15.79 7.58 5.88
N LYS A 67 -16.15 7.45 7.16
CA LYS A 67 -17.47 7.85 7.66
C LYS A 67 -17.57 9.35 7.97
N SER A 68 -16.53 9.94 8.57
CA SER A 68 -16.58 11.33 9.04
C SER A 68 -16.23 12.33 7.93
N THR A 69 -16.87 13.51 7.94
CA THR A 69 -16.54 14.63 7.03
C THR A 69 -15.07 15.05 7.16
N ARG A 70 -14.55 15.03 8.40
CA ARG A 70 -13.14 15.31 8.69
C ARG A 70 -12.21 14.35 7.96
N ALA A 71 -12.46 13.05 8.04
CA ALA A 71 -11.65 12.03 7.37
C ALA A 71 -11.77 12.14 5.84
N LYS A 72 -13.00 12.31 5.32
CA LYS A 72 -13.24 12.53 3.87
C LYS A 72 -12.46 13.72 3.32
N ARG A 73 -12.38 14.82 4.07
CA ARG A 73 -11.60 16.01 3.68
C ARG A 73 -10.09 15.73 3.73
N ALA A 74 -9.60 15.15 4.82
CA ALA A 74 -8.18 14.84 5.02
C ALA A 74 -7.61 13.86 3.97
N PHE A 75 -8.43 12.90 3.52
CA PHE A 75 -8.06 11.88 2.53
C PHE A 75 -8.81 12.04 1.22
N SER A 76 -9.16 13.27 0.85
CA SER A 76 -9.90 13.59 -0.38
C SER A 76 -9.21 13.14 -1.67
N ARG A 77 -7.88 12.92 -1.63
CA ARG A 77 -7.07 12.44 -2.76
C ARG A 77 -6.82 10.93 -2.74
N ALA A 78 -7.36 10.19 -1.77
CA ALA A 78 -7.22 8.74 -1.74
C ALA A 78 -8.05 8.09 -2.86
N ASP A 79 -7.72 6.84 -3.18
CA ASP A 79 -8.48 6.07 -4.15
C ASP A 79 -9.96 5.95 -3.78
N ARG A 80 -10.81 5.80 -4.81
CA ARG A 80 -12.25 5.63 -4.61
C ARG A 80 -12.50 4.41 -3.71
N CYS A 81 -13.26 4.62 -2.62
CA CYS A 81 -13.66 3.55 -1.73
C CYS A 81 -14.58 2.54 -2.44
N ILE A 82 -14.52 1.28 -2.01
CA ILE A 82 -15.28 0.17 -2.61
C ILE A 82 -16.31 -0.43 -1.66
N SER A 83 -16.13 -0.29 -0.35
CA SER A 83 -17.07 -0.82 0.66
C SER A 83 -16.98 -0.03 1.95
N SER A 84 -18.10 0.03 2.69
CA SER A 84 -18.17 0.63 4.02
C SER A 84 -17.72 -0.33 5.14
N SER A 85 -17.45 -1.60 4.80
CA SER A 85 -17.06 -2.64 5.74
C SER A 85 -15.55 -2.83 5.77
N GLU A 86 -14.98 -2.89 6.97
CA GLU A 86 -13.57 -3.25 7.20
C GLU A 86 -13.28 -4.73 6.92
N ALA A 87 -14.31 -5.57 6.74
CA ALA A 87 -14.16 -6.99 6.41
C ALA A 87 -13.48 -7.22 5.05
N ILE A 88 -13.46 -6.22 4.16
CA ILE A 88 -12.72 -6.27 2.89
C ILE A 88 -11.20 -6.25 3.10
N LEU A 89 -10.75 -5.81 4.27
CA LEU A 89 -9.34 -5.68 4.57
C LEU A 89 -8.75 -7.06 4.87
N PRO A 90 -7.49 -7.33 4.48
CA PRO A 90 -6.79 -8.53 4.91
C PRO A 90 -6.72 -8.62 6.44
N LYS A 91 -6.71 -9.85 6.96
CA LYS A 91 -6.71 -10.11 8.42
C LYS A 91 -5.61 -9.34 9.15
N LYS A 92 -4.39 -9.31 8.60
CA LYS A 92 -3.25 -8.55 9.13
C LYS A 92 -3.57 -7.06 9.35
N THR A 93 -4.31 -6.44 8.43
CA THR A 93 -4.72 -5.03 8.53
C THR A 93 -5.82 -4.83 9.56
N GLN A 94 -6.77 -5.75 9.65
CA GLN A 94 -7.76 -5.72 10.72
C GLN A 94 -7.11 -5.81 12.11
N ASP A 95 -6.11 -6.69 12.26
CA ASP A 95 -5.36 -6.86 13.51
C ASP A 95 -4.50 -5.62 13.83
N TYR A 96 -3.91 -4.99 12.81
CA TYR A 96 -3.20 -3.71 12.93
C TYR A 96 -4.11 -2.58 13.43
N LEU A 97 -5.29 -2.42 12.81
CA LEU A 97 -6.30 -1.44 13.23
C LEU A 97 -6.80 -1.70 14.64
N THR A 98 -6.94 -2.97 15.03
CA THR A 98 -7.33 -3.37 16.39
C THR A 98 -6.27 -2.92 17.41
N GLN A 99 -4.98 -3.18 17.15
CA GLN A 99 -3.89 -2.74 18.01
C GLN A 99 -3.84 -1.21 18.13
N LEU A 100 -4.03 -0.50 17.02
CA LEU A 100 -4.04 0.96 16.98
C LEU A 100 -5.18 1.53 17.84
N ARG A 101 -6.40 1.01 17.68
CA ARG A 101 -7.57 1.42 18.46
C ARG A 101 -7.40 1.12 19.95
N ASN A 102 -6.81 -0.02 20.29
CA ASN A 102 -6.51 -0.35 21.69
C ASN A 102 -5.53 0.66 22.30
N ALA A 103 -4.48 1.04 21.57
CA ALA A 103 -3.54 2.07 22.00
C ALA A 103 -4.19 3.47 22.12
N ALA A 104 -5.19 3.79 21.29
CA ALA A 104 -5.94 5.03 21.42
C ALA A 104 -6.88 5.01 22.63
N ARG A 105 -7.60 3.91 22.84
CA ARG A 105 -8.56 3.74 23.96
C ARG A 105 -7.90 3.68 25.32
N SER A 106 -6.74 3.03 25.43
CA SER A 106 -5.98 2.98 26.70
C SER A 106 -5.57 4.36 27.21
N ARG A 107 -5.62 5.38 26.34
CA ARG A 107 -5.29 6.78 26.65
C ARG A 107 -6.47 7.72 26.52
N SER A 108 -7.68 7.18 26.40
CA SER A 108 -8.93 7.96 26.28
C SER A 108 -8.89 9.01 25.16
N CYS A 109 -8.28 8.69 24.02
CA CYS A 109 -8.25 9.59 22.88
C CYS A 109 -9.68 9.86 22.36
N ALA A 110 -10.09 11.13 22.28
CA ALA A 110 -11.39 11.50 21.75
C ALA A 110 -11.54 11.12 20.27
N GLY A 111 -12.66 10.49 19.91
CA GLY A 111 -12.97 10.07 18.54
C GLY A 111 -12.53 8.64 18.16
N TYR A 112 -12.37 7.75 19.16
CA TYR A 112 -11.98 6.33 19.07
C TYR A 112 -12.92 5.39 19.84
#